data_AF-M5E5H5-F1
#
_entry.id   AF-M5E5H5-F1
#
_cell.length_a   1.000
_cell.length_b   1.000
_cell.length_c   1.000
_cell.angle_alpha   90.00
_cell.angle_beta   90.00
_cell.angle_gamma   90.00
#
_symmetry.space_group_name_H-M   'P 1'
#
loop_
_entity.id
_entity.type
_entity.pdbx_description
1 polymer ?
#
loop_
_entity_poly.entity_id
_entity_poly.type
_entity_poly.pdbx_seq_one_letter_code
_entity_poly.pdbx_strand_id
1 'polypeptide(L)'
;MNQSSSASTQSSSELSEVLSRCLTPSLMPVRYLNTPRPQPCPVIWALSFLRRSMIHERDLGDQYGAMALASVSEVLQNMDAPTDALRRRAEAEAYDYIANYTDLLAEAGASAQLLEGYQCVLQVLAALDLVRKQELLTGVLTSYARVQEVYEAMYVAHR
;
A
#
# COMPACT_ATOMS: atom_id res chain seq x y z
N MET A 1 -10.05 69.44 -32.91
CA MET A 1 -10.41 69.54 -31.49
C MET A 1 -10.91 68.17 -31.04
N ASN A 2 -10.24 67.60 -30.03
CA ASN A 2 -10.74 66.59 -29.08
C ASN A 2 -11.16 65.22 -29.67
N GLN A 3 -10.70 64.05 -29.21
CA GLN A 3 -10.18 63.68 -27.90
C GLN A 3 -9.41 62.35 -27.98
N SER A 4 -8.36 62.28 -27.19
CA SER A 4 -7.60 61.08 -26.83
C SER A 4 -8.35 60.20 -25.83
N SER A 5 -7.85 58.96 -25.72
CA SER A 5 -7.84 58.11 -24.52
C SER A 5 -9.06 57.23 -24.26
N SER A 6 -8.86 55.92 -24.43
CA SER A 6 -9.29 54.89 -23.47
C SER A 6 -8.53 53.59 -23.77
N ALA A 7 -7.26 53.55 -23.38
CA ALA A 7 -6.52 52.31 -23.18
C ALA A 7 -6.65 51.95 -21.70
N SER A 8 -7.55 51.02 -21.32
CA SER A 8 -7.52 50.26 -20.05
C SER A 8 -8.84 49.55 -19.77
N THR A 9 -9.12 48.43 -20.46
CA THR A 9 -10.17 47.49 -19.99
C THR A 9 -9.95 46.01 -20.34
N GLN A 10 -9.03 45.65 -21.23
CA GLN A 10 -8.89 44.25 -21.68
C GLN A 10 -8.19 43.28 -20.69
N SER A 11 -7.41 43.79 -19.72
CA SER A 11 -6.60 42.92 -18.85
C SER A 11 -7.39 42.24 -17.71
N SER A 12 -8.52 42.82 -17.27
CA SER A 12 -9.34 42.22 -16.20
C SER A 12 -10.27 41.10 -16.67
N SER A 13 -10.61 41.05 -17.97
CA SER A 13 -11.49 40.00 -18.51
C SER A 13 -10.76 38.67 -18.73
N GLU A 14 -9.49 38.68 -19.10
CA GLU A 14 -8.73 37.44 -19.31
C GLU A 14 -8.41 36.74 -17.99
N LEU A 15 -8.09 37.51 -16.93
CA LEU A 15 -7.85 36.94 -15.61
C LEU A 15 -9.14 36.37 -14.99
N SER A 16 -10.30 36.97 -15.23
CA SER A 16 -11.58 36.45 -14.75
C SER A 16 -12.01 35.18 -15.49
N GLU A 17 -11.69 35.06 -16.78
CA GLU A 17 -11.98 33.87 -17.57
C GLU A 17 -11.06 32.69 -17.22
N VAL A 18 -9.78 32.96 -16.93
CA VAL A 18 -8.83 31.95 -16.44
C VAL A 18 -9.18 31.50 -15.02
N LEU A 19 -9.53 32.43 -14.12
CA LEU A 19 -9.96 32.08 -12.76
C LEU A 19 -11.29 31.31 -12.74
N SER A 20 -12.22 31.63 -13.64
CA SER A 20 -13.49 30.89 -13.79
C SER A 20 -13.26 29.46 -14.30
N ARG A 21 -12.27 29.25 -15.17
CA ARG A 21 -11.86 27.90 -15.61
C ARG A 21 -11.21 27.08 -14.49
N CYS A 22 -10.43 27.71 -13.60
CA CYS A 22 -9.81 27.03 -12.46
C CYS A 22 -10.75 26.78 -11.27
N LEU A 23 -11.85 27.53 -11.17
CA LEU A 23 -12.83 27.44 -10.07
C LEU A 23 -14.07 26.61 -10.39
N THR A 24 -14.14 25.97 -11.56
CA THR A 24 -15.14 24.91 -11.73
C THR A 24 -14.72 23.73 -10.86
N PRO A 25 -15.47 23.36 -9.81
CA PRO A 25 -15.26 22.06 -9.20
C PRO A 25 -15.48 21.07 -10.34
N SER A 26 -14.44 20.30 -10.66
CA SER A 26 -14.60 19.15 -11.55
C SER A 26 -15.63 18.25 -10.87
N LEU A 27 -16.89 18.40 -11.28
CA LEU A 27 -17.98 17.53 -10.94
C LEU A 27 -17.60 16.18 -11.53
N MET A 28 -16.89 15.40 -10.71
CA MET A 28 -16.63 14.00 -10.99
C MET A 28 -17.97 13.38 -11.39
N PRO A 29 -18.04 12.65 -12.52
CA PRO A 29 -19.26 11.99 -12.92
C PRO A 29 -19.78 11.16 -11.73
N VAL A 30 -21.06 11.36 -11.35
CA VAL A 30 -21.75 10.67 -10.23
C VAL A 30 -21.69 9.13 -10.35
N ARG A 31 -21.25 8.61 -11.50
CA ARG A 31 -20.96 7.18 -11.74
C ARG A 31 -19.83 6.62 -10.84
N TYR A 32 -19.03 7.45 -10.18
CA TYR A 32 -18.00 6.99 -9.25
C TYR A 32 -18.49 6.77 -7.79
N LEU A 33 -19.70 7.23 -7.43
CA LEU A 33 -20.23 7.12 -6.06
C LEU A 33 -20.82 5.74 -5.73
N ASN A 34 -20.88 4.82 -6.70
CA ASN A 34 -21.33 3.44 -6.54
C ASN A 34 -20.24 2.43 -6.89
N THR A 35 -18.96 2.83 -6.78
CA THR A 35 -17.91 1.82 -6.68
C THR A 35 -18.01 1.24 -5.27
N PRO A 36 -18.15 -0.11 -5.10
CA PRO A 36 -17.95 -0.70 -3.79
C PRO A 36 -16.58 -0.18 -3.32
N ARG A 37 -16.56 0.44 -2.13
CA ARG A 37 -15.34 0.97 -1.51
C ARG A 37 -14.24 -0.07 -1.79
N PRO A 38 -13.21 0.23 -2.60
CA PRO A 38 -12.25 -0.79 -2.99
C PRO A 38 -11.73 -1.39 -1.70
N GLN A 39 -11.95 -2.70 -1.52
CA GLN A 39 -11.32 -3.43 -0.44
C GLN A 39 -9.85 -3.03 -0.51
N PRO A 40 -9.27 -2.45 0.56
CA PRO A 40 -7.90 -1.96 0.49
C PRO A 40 -7.04 -3.12 0.01
N CYS A 41 -6.31 -2.93 -1.08
CA CYS A 41 -5.51 -4.00 -1.66
C CYS A 41 -4.67 -4.63 -0.55
N PRO A 42 -4.59 -5.98 -0.49
CA PRO A 42 -4.12 -6.71 0.68
C PRO A 42 -2.72 -6.27 1.11
N VAL A 43 -1.87 -5.90 0.15
CA VAL A 43 -0.55 -5.32 0.40
C VAL A 43 -0.61 -4.00 1.18
N ILE A 44 -1.44 -3.04 0.77
CA ILE A 44 -1.60 -1.75 1.45
C ILE A 44 -2.25 -1.92 2.82
N TRP A 45 -3.18 -2.87 2.94
CA TRP A 45 -3.77 -3.21 4.22
C TRP A 45 -2.71 -3.76 5.18
N ALA A 46 -1.90 -4.73 4.73
CA ALA A 46 -0.81 -5.33 5.50
C ALA A 46 0.23 -4.28 5.93
N LEU A 47 0.65 -3.38 5.03
CA LEU A 47 1.55 -2.27 5.36
C LEU A 47 0.96 -1.32 6.41
N SER A 48 -0.33 -1.01 6.30
CA SER A 48 -1.02 -0.15 7.27
C SER A 48 -1.16 -0.84 8.62
N PHE A 49 -1.38 -2.16 8.64
CA PHE A 49 -1.40 -2.97 9.84
C PHE A 49 -0.04 -2.98 10.52
N LEU A 50 1.04 -3.34 9.80
CA LEU A 50 2.42 -3.32 10.32
C LEU A 50 2.80 -1.97 10.92
N ARG A 51 2.39 -0.86 10.27
CA ARG A 51 2.61 0.48 10.83
C ARG A 51 1.98 0.69 12.20
N ARG A 52 0.74 0.23 12.39
CA ARG A 52 0.06 0.31 13.70
C ARG A 52 0.71 -0.63 14.71
N SER A 53 1.05 -1.84 14.30
CA SER A 53 1.73 -2.81 15.16
C SER A 53 3.06 -2.29 15.67
N MET A 54 3.88 -1.67 14.82
CA MET A 54 5.14 -1.04 15.24
C MET A 54 4.95 0.05 16.31
N ILE A 55 3.90 0.87 16.19
CA ILE A 55 3.59 1.89 17.20
C ILE A 55 3.20 1.21 18.50
N HIS A 56 2.37 0.17 18.43
CA HIS A 56 1.95 -0.60 19.60
C HIS A 56 3.13 -1.23 20.35
N GLU A 57 4.05 -1.90 19.66
CA GLU A 57 5.24 -2.49 20.32
C GLU A 57 6.11 -1.42 20.99
N ARG A 58 6.27 -0.26 20.35
CA ARG A 58 7.01 0.87 20.94
C ARG A 58 6.34 1.41 22.19
N ASP A 59 5.01 1.50 22.19
CA ASP A 59 4.24 1.96 23.35
C ASP A 59 4.34 0.96 24.53
N LEU A 60 4.50 -0.35 24.23
CA LEU A 60 4.80 -1.39 25.21
C LEU A 60 6.28 -1.41 25.66
N GLY A 61 7.14 -0.63 25.01
CA GLY A 61 8.57 -0.58 25.28
C GLY A 61 9.40 -1.65 24.58
N ASP A 62 8.79 -2.48 23.72
CA ASP A 62 9.50 -3.47 22.91
C ASP A 62 10.07 -2.82 21.64
N GLN A 63 11.28 -2.30 21.77
CA GLN A 63 12.01 -1.71 20.65
C GLN A 63 12.45 -2.77 19.63
N TYR A 64 12.73 -4.00 20.07
CA TYR A 64 13.21 -5.05 19.19
C TYR A 64 12.08 -5.54 18.28
N GLY A 65 10.91 -5.84 18.85
CA GLY A 65 9.71 -6.20 18.09
C GLY A 65 9.32 -5.12 17.09
N ALA A 66 9.39 -3.84 17.49
CA ALA A 66 9.13 -2.72 16.59
C ALA A 66 10.12 -2.65 15.40
N MET A 67 11.42 -2.87 15.65
CA MET A 67 12.43 -2.87 14.58
C MET A 67 12.26 -4.06 13.64
N ALA A 68 11.98 -5.24 14.16
CA ALA A 68 11.75 -6.43 13.33
C ALA A 68 10.51 -6.25 12.43
N LEU A 69 9.41 -5.69 12.97
CA LEU A 69 8.23 -5.34 12.17
C LEU A 69 8.54 -4.26 11.11
N ALA A 70 9.45 -3.33 11.39
CA ALA A 70 9.91 -2.34 10.42
C ALA A 70 10.64 -2.99 9.24
N SER A 71 11.50 -3.98 9.50
CA SER A 71 12.18 -4.75 8.45
C SER A 71 11.19 -5.51 7.56
N VAL A 72 10.14 -6.09 8.14
CA VAL A 72 9.06 -6.72 7.35
C VAL A 72 8.33 -5.70 6.48
N SER A 73 8.02 -4.52 7.03
CA SER A 73 7.40 -3.44 6.26
C SER A 73 8.30 -2.97 5.10
N GLU A 74 9.62 -2.92 5.30
CA GLU A 74 10.57 -2.54 4.25
C GLU A 74 10.59 -3.55 3.10
N VAL A 75 10.55 -4.85 3.40
CA VAL A 75 10.42 -5.91 2.38
C VAL A 75 9.19 -5.69 1.52
N LEU A 76 8.03 -5.46 2.15
CA LEU A 76 6.78 -5.25 1.43
C LEU A 76 6.77 -3.94 0.63
N GLN A 77 7.40 -2.87 1.12
CA GLN A 77 7.49 -1.59 0.40
C GLN A 77 8.40 -1.65 -0.84
N ASN A 78 9.35 -2.57 -0.87
CA ASN A 78 10.36 -2.67 -1.93
C ASN A 78 10.16 -3.89 -2.85
N MET A 79 8.96 -4.47 -2.85
CA MET A 79 8.67 -5.71 -3.57
C MET A 79 8.78 -5.59 -5.10
N ASP A 80 8.56 -4.40 -5.66
CA ASP A 80 8.61 -4.12 -7.09
C ASP A 80 10.03 -3.94 -7.64
N ALA A 81 11.00 -3.72 -6.75
CA ALA A 81 12.38 -3.59 -7.18
C ALA A 81 13.00 -4.96 -7.55
N PRO A 82 14.06 -4.98 -8.38
CA PRO A 82 14.63 -6.22 -8.93
C PRO A 82 15.00 -7.23 -7.86
N THR A 83 14.87 -8.50 -8.18
CA THR A 83 15.25 -9.59 -7.28
C THR A 83 16.78 -9.71 -7.18
N ASP A 84 17.30 -9.79 -5.96
CA ASP A 84 18.68 -10.19 -5.68
C ASP A 84 18.73 -11.18 -4.50
N ALA A 85 19.90 -11.78 -4.26
CA ALA A 85 20.06 -12.79 -3.22
C ALA A 85 19.83 -12.26 -1.79
N LEU A 86 20.17 -11.00 -1.54
CA LEU A 86 20.02 -10.35 -0.24
C LEU A 86 18.53 -10.09 0.05
N ARG A 87 17.79 -9.64 -0.95
CA ARG A 87 16.35 -9.44 -0.89
C ARG A 87 15.60 -10.74 -0.71
N ARG A 88 15.97 -11.80 -1.45
CA ARG A 88 15.36 -13.13 -1.27
C ARG A 88 15.57 -13.67 0.14
N ARG A 89 16.73 -13.39 0.74
CA ARG A 89 16.99 -13.72 2.14
C ARG A 89 16.14 -12.89 3.09
N ALA A 90 16.06 -11.57 2.89
CA ALA A 90 15.22 -10.69 3.72
C ALA A 90 13.73 -11.06 3.63
N GLU A 91 13.24 -11.44 2.45
CA GLU A 91 11.87 -11.93 2.24
C GLU A 91 11.60 -13.21 3.04
N ALA A 92 12.53 -14.16 3.04
CA ALA A 92 12.42 -15.40 3.82
C ALA A 92 12.47 -15.12 5.33
N GLU A 93 13.43 -14.31 5.78
CA GLU A 93 13.57 -13.90 7.18
C GLU A 93 12.32 -13.15 7.69
N ALA A 94 11.72 -12.31 6.84
CA ALA A 94 10.47 -11.62 7.17
C ALA A 94 9.29 -12.59 7.30
N TYR A 95 9.19 -13.59 6.42
CA TYR A 95 8.16 -14.63 6.53
C TYR A 95 8.30 -15.43 7.82
N ASP A 96 9.50 -15.94 8.10
CA ASP A 96 9.78 -16.74 9.29
C ASP A 96 9.56 -15.94 10.58
N TYR A 97 9.96 -14.66 10.60
CA TYR A 97 9.72 -13.77 11.73
C TYR A 97 8.21 -13.62 12.01
N ILE A 98 7.41 -13.28 11.00
CA ILE A 98 5.97 -13.09 11.22
C ILE A 98 5.29 -14.41 11.61
N ALA A 99 5.70 -15.53 11.05
CA ALA A 99 5.13 -16.84 11.39
C ALA A 99 5.35 -17.13 12.88
N ASN A 100 6.60 -17.07 13.33
CA ASN A 100 6.95 -17.28 14.73
C ASN A 100 6.30 -16.24 15.65
N TYR A 101 6.27 -14.97 15.24
CA TYR A 101 5.65 -13.91 16.03
C TYR A 101 4.15 -14.11 16.20
N THR A 102 3.47 -14.57 15.15
CA THR A 102 2.03 -14.87 15.19
C THR A 102 1.74 -16.03 16.12
N ASP A 103 2.55 -17.08 16.09
CA ASP A 103 2.41 -18.23 17.00
C ASP A 103 2.62 -17.82 18.46
N LEU A 104 3.65 -17.02 18.75
CA LEU A 104 3.90 -16.48 20.09
C LEU A 104 2.74 -15.62 20.59
N LEU A 105 2.17 -14.76 19.74
CA LEU A 105 0.99 -13.97 20.08
C LEU A 105 -0.23 -14.84 20.35
N ALA A 106 -0.43 -15.91 19.57
CA ALA A 106 -1.53 -16.84 19.76
C ALA A 106 -1.40 -17.58 21.11
N GLU A 107 -0.21 -18.05 21.44
CA GLU A 107 0.10 -18.68 22.74
C GLU A 107 -0.11 -17.72 23.92
N ALA A 108 0.22 -16.44 23.73
CA ALA A 108 0.00 -15.38 24.72
C ALA A 108 -1.49 -14.96 24.86
N GLY A 109 -2.39 -15.52 24.05
CA GLY A 109 -3.83 -15.22 24.10
C GLY A 109 -4.21 -13.91 23.42
N ALA A 110 -3.47 -13.50 22.38
CA ALA A 110 -3.83 -12.35 21.55
C ALA A 110 -5.23 -12.48 20.95
N SER A 111 -5.85 -11.34 20.66
CA SER A 111 -7.19 -11.32 20.05
C SER A 111 -7.18 -11.91 18.65
N ALA A 112 -8.28 -12.59 18.26
CA ALA A 112 -8.43 -13.15 16.92
C ALA A 112 -8.22 -12.09 15.82
N GLN A 113 -8.69 -10.86 16.05
CA GLN A 113 -8.50 -9.76 15.10
C GLN A 113 -7.01 -9.39 14.89
N LEU A 114 -6.19 -9.47 15.95
CA LEU A 114 -4.75 -9.22 15.83
C LEU A 114 -4.07 -10.34 15.03
N LEU A 115 -4.42 -11.60 15.34
CA LEU A 115 -3.90 -12.78 14.65
C LEU A 115 -4.30 -12.80 13.16
N GLU A 116 -5.54 -12.44 12.83
CA GLU A 116 -5.99 -12.28 11.44
C GLU A 116 -5.16 -11.23 10.68
N GLY A 117 -4.73 -10.18 11.37
CA GLY A 117 -3.88 -9.17 10.76
C GLY A 117 -2.49 -9.67 10.40
N TYR A 118 -1.84 -10.40 11.32
CA TYR A 118 -0.56 -11.03 11.01
C TYR A 118 -0.70 -12.17 9.98
N GLN A 119 -1.81 -12.90 10.00
CA GLN A 119 -2.11 -13.90 8.97
C GLN A 119 -2.20 -13.26 7.58
N CYS A 120 -2.80 -12.08 7.45
CA CYS A 120 -2.82 -11.36 6.18
C CYS A 120 -1.40 -10.97 5.73
N VAL A 121 -0.53 -10.54 6.65
CA VAL A 121 0.89 -10.25 6.34
C VAL A 121 1.60 -11.52 5.82
N LEU A 122 1.42 -12.67 6.47
CA LEU A 122 1.96 -13.96 6.00
C LEU A 122 1.48 -14.34 4.62
N GLN A 123 0.19 -14.17 4.36
CA GLN A 123 -0.42 -14.47 3.06
C GLN A 123 0.15 -13.57 1.94
N VAL A 124 0.37 -12.29 2.23
CA VAL A 124 1.03 -11.36 1.29
C VAL A 124 2.48 -11.76 1.02
N LEU A 125 3.25 -12.12 2.06
CA LEU A 125 4.63 -12.59 1.92
C LEU A 125 4.71 -13.91 1.12
N ALA A 126 3.77 -14.83 1.34
CA ALA A 126 3.66 -16.07 0.57
C ALA A 126 3.32 -15.80 -0.90
N ALA A 127 2.41 -14.86 -1.17
CA ALA A 127 2.09 -14.44 -2.53
C ALA A 127 3.32 -13.82 -3.22
N LEU A 128 4.07 -12.96 -2.51
CA LEU A 128 5.33 -12.39 -2.99
C LEU A 128 6.34 -13.49 -3.35
N ASP A 129 6.53 -14.48 -2.48
CA ASP A 129 7.45 -15.59 -2.73
C ASP A 129 7.08 -16.37 -4.01
N LEU A 130 5.79 -16.61 -4.24
CA LEU A 130 5.33 -17.25 -5.47
C LEU A 130 5.62 -16.39 -6.71
N VAL A 131 5.37 -15.08 -6.63
CA VAL A 131 5.69 -14.16 -7.74
C VAL A 131 7.19 -14.13 -8.02
N ARG A 132 8.04 -14.13 -7.00
CA ARG A 132 9.50 -14.21 -7.15
C ARG A 132 9.96 -15.50 -7.83
N LYS A 133 9.34 -16.64 -7.49
CA LYS A 133 9.58 -17.92 -8.18
C LYS A 133 9.17 -17.84 -9.65
N GLN A 134 8.09 -17.15 -9.98
CA GLN A 134 7.66 -16.93 -11.36
C GLN A 134 8.57 -15.96 -12.12
N GLU A 135 9.03 -14.88 -11.48
CA GLU A 135 10.01 -13.93 -12.04
C GLU A 135 11.29 -14.67 -12.45
N LEU A 136 11.80 -15.59 -11.61
CA LEU A 136 12.98 -16.39 -11.92
C LEU A 136 12.79 -17.27 -13.18
N LEU A 137 11.58 -17.78 -13.40
CA LEU A 137 11.27 -18.65 -14.53
C LEU A 137 10.97 -17.88 -15.83
N THR A 138 10.34 -16.72 -15.71
CA THR A 138 9.78 -15.97 -16.85
C THR A 138 10.56 -14.71 -17.22
N GLY A 139 11.38 -14.20 -16.30
CA GLY A 139 12.06 -12.91 -16.41
C GLY A 139 11.15 -11.68 -16.26
N VAL A 140 9.84 -11.88 -15.99
CA VAL A 140 8.90 -10.77 -15.77
C VAL A 140 9.06 -10.24 -14.36
N LEU A 141 9.38 -8.95 -14.23
CA LEU A 141 9.58 -8.31 -12.94
C LEU A 141 8.33 -8.35 -12.07
N THR A 142 8.55 -8.54 -10.77
CA THR A 142 7.53 -8.43 -9.73
C THR A 142 6.91 -7.03 -9.72
N SER A 143 5.59 -6.96 -9.50
CA SER A 143 4.87 -5.71 -9.28
C SER A 143 3.79 -5.90 -8.22
N TYR A 144 3.37 -4.80 -7.59
CA TYR A 144 2.27 -4.81 -6.61
C TYR A 144 0.99 -5.45 -7.17
N ALA A 145 0.64 -5.14 -8.42
CA ALA A 145 -0.54 -5.72 -9.07
C ALA A 145 -0.42 -7.24 -9.20
N ARG A 146 0.76 -7.74 -9.57
CA ARG A 146 0.99 -9.18 -9.72
C ARG A 146 0.90 -9.93 -8.39
N VAL A 147 1.44 -9.35 -7.31
CA VAL A 147 1.33 -9.92 -5.96
C VAL A 147 -0.13 -9.95 -5.50
N GLN A 148 -0.89 -8.89 -5.80
CA GLN A 148 -2.32 -8.85 -5.51
C GLN A 148 -3.09 -9.92 -6.27
N GLU A 149 -2.86 -10.08 -7.58
CA GLU A 149 -3.51 -11.13 -8.39
C GLU A 149 -3.27 -12.54 -7.82
N VAL A 150 -2.01 -12.83 -7.44
CA VAL A 150 -1.64 -14.11 -6.85
C VAL A 150 -2.29 -14.29 -5.48
N TYR A 151 -2.29 -13.27 -4.64
CA TYR A 151 -2.97 -13.31 -3.35
C TYR A 151 -4.46 -13.62 -3.50
N GLU A 152 -5.14 -12.93 -4.42
CA GLU A 152 -6.57 -13.13 -4.68
C GLU A 152 -6.84 -14.56 -5.16
N ALA A 153 -6.01 -15.07 -6.08
CA ALA A 153 -6.11 -16.44 -6.57
C ALA A 153 -5.93 -17.48 -5.45
N MET A 154 -5.07 -17.22 -4.47
CA MET A 154 -4.77 -18.16 -3.39
C MET A 154 -5.81 -18.13 -2.25
N TYR A 155 -6.26 -16.94 -1.86
CA TYR A 155 -6.95 -16.74 -0.58
C TYR A 155 -8.35 -16.14 -0.71
N VAL A 156 -8.70 -15.58 -1.86
CA VAL A 156 -10.02 -14.95 -2.10
C VAL A 156 -10.88 -15.83 -3.01
N ALA A 157 -10.30 -16.50 -4.00
CA ALA A 157 -11.02 -17.35 -4.96
C ALA A 157 -11.74 -18.57 -4.33
N HIS A 158 -11.57 -18.81 -3.03
CA HIS A 158 -12.15 -19.96 -2.30
C HIS A 158 -13.04 -19.55 -1.12
N ARG A 159 -13.39 -18.26 -0.99
CA ARG A 159 -14.41 -17.78 -0.04
C ARG A 159 -15.75 -17.57 -0.74
#